data_AF-A0A0Q6U329-F1
#
_entry.id   AF-A0A0Q6U329-F1
#
_cell.length_a   1.000
_cell.length_b   1.000
_cell.length_c   1.000
_cell.angle_alpha   90.00
_cell.angle_beta   90.00
_cell.angle_gamma   90.00
#
_symmetry.space_group_name_H-M   'P 1'
#
loop_
_entity.id
_entity.type
_entity.pdbx_description
1 polymer ?
#
loop_
_entity_poly.entity_id
_entity_poly.type
_entity_poly.pdbx_seq_one_letter_code
_entity_poly.pdbx_strand_id
1 'polypeptide(L)' 'MDDEAPKGAFLKTAAKVAKSGFALLAKPAFQARLEACGTCALSIKKDNTITCSSCGCDMGIKARFSATECPINPDW' A
#
# COMPACT_ATOMS: atom_id res chain seq x y z
N MET A 1 -24.22 -14.56 7.71
CA MET A 1 -23.39 -13.35 7.89
C MET A 1 -22.11 -13.65 7.13
N ASP A 2 -22.13 -13.47 5.82
CA ASP A 2 -20.98 -13.75 4.95
C ASP A 2 -20.22 -12.44 4.74
N ASP A 3 -19.17 -12.29 5.54
CA ASP A 3 -18.19 -11.21 5.47
C ASP A 3 -17.12 -11.58 4.42
N GLU A 4 -17.43 -11.35 3.14
CA GLU A 4 -16.45 -11.44 2.06
C GLU A 4 -15.60 -10.17 1.99
N ALA A 5 -14.62 -10.06 2.89
CA ALA A 5 -13.49 -9.17 2.68
C ALA A 5 -12.61 -9.70 1.52
N PRO A 6 -12.13 -8.85 0.58
CA PRO A 6 -11.43 -9.29 -0.61
C PRO A 6 -10.03 -9.85 -0.29
N LYS A 7 -9.98 -11.16 -0.01
CA LYS A 7 -8.76 -11.93 0.31
C LYS A 7 -7.70 -11.90 -0.80
N GLY A 8 -8.06 -11.53 -2.03
CA GLY A 8 -7.17 -11.57 -3.20
C GLY A 8 -6.01 -10.57 -3.20
N ALA A 9 -6.18 -9.37 -2.62
CA ALA A 9 -5.15 -8.32 -2.65
C ALA A 9 -4.11 -8.47 -1.54
N PHE A 10 -4.54 -8.93 -0.35
CA PHE A 10 -3.67 -9.14 0.81
C PHE A 10 -2.70 -10.32 0.59
N LEU A 11 -3.18 -11.45 0.05
CA LEU A 11 -2.37 -12.65 -0.16
C LEU A 11 -1.24 -12.44 -1.18
N LYS A 12 -1.50 -11.72 -2.28
CA LYS A 12 -0.47 -11.43 -3.30
C LYS A 12 0.62 -10.48 -2.77
N THR A 13 0.23 -9.52 -1.94
CA THR A 13 1.15 -8.57 -1.32
C THR A 13 2.02 -9.25 -0.26
N ALA A 14 1.42 -10.08 0.59
CA ALA A 14 2.15 -10.85 1.62
C ALA A 14 3.19 -11.80 1.01
N ALA A 15 2.85 -12.50 -0.07
CA ALA A 15 3.78 -13.39 -0.77
C ALA A 15 4.98 -12.64 -1.39
N LYS A 16 4.78 -11.43 -1.91
CA LYS A 16 5.85 -10.60 -2.50
C LYS A 16 6.76 -10.00 -1.43
N VAL A 17 6.21 -9.61 -0.28
CA VAL A 17 6.97 -9.14 0.89
C VAL A 17 7.79 -10.26 1.52
N ALA A 18 7.23 -11.46 1.65
CA ALA A 18 7.93 -12.63 2.19
C ALA A 18 9.12 -13.06 1.30
N LYS A 19 8.96 -13.02 -0.04
CA LYS A 19 10.04 -13.31 -0.99
C LYS A 19 11.14 -12.23 -1.05
N SER A 20 10.80 -10.98 -0.73
CA SER A 20 11.73 -9.84 -0.81
C SER A 20 12.35 -9.46 0.54
N GLY A 21 12.11 -10.27 1.59
CA GLY A 21 12.81 -10.16 2.87
C GLY A 21 12.32 -9.08 3.83
N PHE A 22 11.06 -8.62 3.72
CA PHE A 22 10.54 -7.53 4.57
C PHE A 22 11.37 -6.24 4.51
N ALA A 23 12.11 -6.02 3.42
CA ALA A 23 12.94 -4.84 3.25
C ALA A 23 12.09 -3.56 3.30
N LEU A 24 12.21 -2.84 4.42
CA LEU A 24 11.53 -1.59 4.64
C LEU A 24 12.29 -0.46 3.93
N LEU A 25 11.54 0.48 3.37
CA LEU A 25 12.12 1.70 2.84
C LEU A 25 12.66 2.58 3.97
N ALA A 26 13.70 3.34 3.64
CA ALA A 26 14.14 4.42 4.50
C ALA A 26 13.00 5.44 4.70
N LYS A 27 12.97 6.07 5.88
CA LYS A 27 11.95 7.08 6.24
C LYS A 27 11.65 8.13 5.14
N PRO A 28 12.64 8.73 4.45
CA PRO A 28 12.34 9.70 3.38
C PRO A 28 11.60 9.08 2.20
N ALA A 29 11.95 7.87 1.78
CA ALA A 29 11.27 7.18 0.66
C ALA A 29 9.85 6.75 1.04
N PHE A 30 9.65 6.29 2.28
CA PHE A 30 8.32 6.01 2.81
C PHE A 30 7.43 7.27 2.82
N GLN A 31 7.98 8.40 3.25
CA GLN A 31 7.24 9.67 3.32
C GLN A 31 6.89 10.18 1.92
N ALA A 32 7.84 10.12 0.96
CA ALA A 32 7.59 10.46 -0.44
C ALA A 32 6.41 9.65 -1.03
N ARG A 33 6.39 8.34 -0.79
CA ARG A 33 5.28 7.47 -1.23
C ARG A 33 3.95 7.84 -0.58
N LEU A 34 3.95 8.16 0.71
CA LEU A 34 2.73 8.61 1.40
C LEU A 34 2.23 9.97 0.89
N GLU A 35 3.12 10.90 0.60
CA GLU A 35 2.78 12.21 0.03
C GLU A 35 2.20 12.04 -1.38
N ALA A 36 2.84 11.22 -2.23
CA ALA A 36 2.34 10.88 -3.55
C ALA A 36 0.95 10.24 -3.51
N CYS A 37 0.70 9.34 -2.56
CA CYS A 37 -0.64 8.81 -2.32
C CYS A 37 -1.58 9.87 -1.76
N GLY A 38 -1.12 10.76 -0.88
CA GLY A 38 -1.93 11.80 -0.25
C GLY A 38 -2.49 12.83 -1.22
N THR A 39 -1.89 12.98 -2.40
CA THR A 39 -2.37 13.81 -3.51
C THR A 39 -3.13 13.01 -4.59
N CYS A 40 -3.19 11.69 -4.48
CA CYS A 40 -3.87 10.84 -5.46
C CYS A 40 -5.39 10.90 -5.28
N ALA A 41 -6.13 11.08 -6.38
CA ALA A 41 -7.61 11.09 -6.39
C ALA A 41 -8.23 9.76 -5.92
N LEU A 42 -7.44 8.68 -5.96
CA LEU A 42 -7.84 7.35 -5.50
C LEU A 42 -7.52 7.12 -4.02
N SER A 43 -6.96 8.10 -3.32
CA SER A 43 -6.71 7.99 -1.88
C SER A 43 -7.97 8.29 -1.08
N ILE A 44 -8.26 7.43 -0.12
CA ILE A 44 -9.35 7.58 0.84
C ILE A 44 -8.68 7.80 2.19
N LYS A 45 -8.93 8.97 2.80
CA LYS A 45 -8.42 9.31 4.13
C LYS A 45 -9.54 9.18 5.15
N LYS A 46 -9.38 8.29 6.13
CA LYS A 46 -10.32 8.10 7.23
C LYS A 46 -9.58 7.87 8.53
N ASP A 47 -9.89 8.64 9.57
CA ASP A 47 -9.39 8.43 10.94
C ASP A 47 -7.87 8.13 11.00
N ASN A 48 -7.05 8.98 10.37
CA ASN A 48 -5.58 8.84 10.20
C ASN A 48 -5.06 7.69 9.32
N THR A 49 -5.94 6.94 8.66
CA THR A 49 -5.55 5.88 7.72
C THR A 49 -5.73 6.37 6.28
N ILE A 50 -4.71 6.16 5.44
CA ILE A 50 -4.80 6.38 3.99
C ILE A 50 -4.96 5.02 3.34
N THR A 51 -6.13 4.75 2.75
CA THR A 51 -6.37 3.56 1.94
C THR A 51 -6.45 3.93 0.46
N CYS A 52 -6.08 3.01 -0.41
CA CYS A 52 -6.20 3.21 -1.86
C CYS A 52 -7.50 2.57 -2.36
N SER A 53 -8.37 3.33 -3.02
CA SER A 53 -9.63 2.83 -3.59
C SER A 53 -9.41 1.83 -4.73
N SER A 54 -8.28 1.91 -5.43
CA SER A 54 -7.96 1.01 -6.55
C SER A 54 -7.43 -0.35 -6.11
N CYS A 55 -6.50 -0.39 -5.14
CA CYS A 55 -5.89 -1.65 -4.70
C CYS A 55 -6.35 -2.12 -3.32
N GLY A 56 -7.19 -1.34 -2.63
CA GLY A 56 -7.72 -1.66 -1.30
C GLY A 56 -6.69 -1.69 -0.17
N CYS A 57 -5.43 -1.34 -0.45
CA CYS A 57 -4.36 -1.45 0.52
C CYS A 57 -4.32 -0.24 1.46
N ASP A 58 -3.85 -0.47 2.68
CA ASP A 58 -3.41 0.57 3.61
C ASP A 58 -2.05 1.11 3.16
N MET A 59 -1.98 2.40 2.83
CA MET A 59 -0.75 3.05 2.36
C MET A 59 0.25 3.30 3.49
N GLY A 60 -0.19 3.45 4.74
CA GLY A 60 0.69 3.50 5.92
C GLY A 60 1.48 2.21 6.11
N ILE A 61 0.94 1.08 5.65
CA ILE A 61 1.62 -0.22 5.66
C ILE A 61 2.32 -0.48 4.33
N LYS A 62 1.61 -0.40 3.21
CA LYS A 62 2.15 -0.73 1.88
C LYS A 62 3.35 0.12 1.53
N ALA A 63 3.27 1.44 1.70
CA ALA A 63 4.37 2.34 1.33
C ALA A 63 5.66 2.08 2.12
N ARG A 64 5.61 1.34 3.24
CA ARG A 64 6.82 0.97 4.00
C ARG A 64 7.62 -0.13 3.32
N PHE A 65 7.01 -0.96 2.50
CA PHE A 65 7.68 -2.10 1.88
C PHE A 65 8.27 -1.71 0.53
N SER A 66 9.59 -1.83 0.41
CA SER A 66 10.33 -1.53 -0.83
C SER A 66 9.85 -2.36 -2.02
N ALA A 67 9.50 -3.62 -1.78
CA ALA A 67 9.02 -4.57 -2.79
C ALA A 67 7.58 -4.31 -3.29
N THR A 68 6.89 -3.31 -2.72
CA THR A 68 5.53 -2.99 -3.13
C THR A 68 5.50 -1.87 -4.16
N GLU A 69 4.61 -2.02 -5.12
CA GLU A 69 4.44 -1.12 -6.26
C GLU A 69 2.99 -0.62 -6.28
N CYS A 70 2.76 0.59 -6.79
CA CYS A 70 1.42 1.09 -7.01
C CYS A 70 0.97 0.63 -8.40
N PRO A 71 -0.21 0.01 -8.53
CA PRO A 71 -0.69 -0.46 -9.82
C PRO A 71 -1.01 0.69 -10.80
N ILE A 72 -1.12 1.92 -10.31
CA ILE A 72 -1.39 3.12 -11.12
C ILE A 72 -0.10 3.91 -11.38
N ASN A 73 0.84 3.92 -10.43
CA ASN A 73 2.13 4.59 -10.55
C ASN A 73 3.26 3.69 -10.03
N PRO A 74 3.83 2.80 -10.87
CA PRO A 74 4.86 1.88 -10.42
C PRO A 74 6.15 2.55 -9.92
N ASP A 75 6.40 3.81 -10.28
CA ASP A 75 7.61 4.61 -9.97
C ASP A 75 7.45 5.61 -8.79
N TRP A 76 6.36 5.49 -8.03
CA TRP A 76 6.08 6.25 -6.79
C TRP A 76 7.13 6.16 -5.66
#